data_AF-A0AAN8DMG2-F1
#
_entry.id   AF-A0AAN8DMG2-F1
#
_cell.length_a   1.000
_cell.length_b   1.000
_cell.length_c   1.000
_cell.angle_alpha   90.00
_cell.angle_beta   90.00
_cell.angle_gamma   90.00
#
_symmetry.space_group_name_H-M   'P 1'
#
loop_
_entity.id
_entity.type
_entity.pdbx_description
1 polymer ?
#
loop_
_entity_poly.entity_id
_entity_poly.type
_entity_poly.pdbx_seq_one_letter_code
_entity_poly.pdbx_strand_id
1 'polypeptide(L)'
;MVQMFSHCVLGSVDEMDLDELLSTKLVTFMMEHHNTIFQVPAKLRSQVQEHLSHLKRAQIKYAGSDTDFSASPAFFKQIRRVESEEQRVIGTQTPLQALLEGLIADRELPAKDKRKRLKQFQRSYPDVYNYRFPTEESKAAALPEKAPRLKPHLMFLRKPFQPFQRSWSFRA
;
A
#
# COMPACT_ATOMS: atom_id res chain seq x y z
N MET A 1 33.67 12.21 7.69
CA MET A 1 32.49 11.85 6.86
C MET A 1 32.71 10.54 6.10
N VAL A 2 33.84 10.37 5.39
CA VAL A 2 34.13 9.14 4.60
C VAL A 2 34.22 7.87 5.46
N GLN A 3 34.71 7.96 6.70
CA GLN A 3 34.76 6.84 7.66
C GLN A 3 33.41 6.16 7.90
N MET A 4 32.30 6.90 7.86
CA MET A 4 30.97 6.31 8.05
C MET A 4 30.55 5.39 6.89
N PHE A 5 31.10 5.63 5.71
CA PHE A 5 30.74 4.91 4.50
C PHE A 5 31.74 3.80 4.16
N SER A 6 32.91 3.77 4.79
CA SER A 6 33.94 2.77 4.49
C SER A 6 33.44 1.35 4.71
N HIS A 7 32.75 1.10 5.83
CA HIS A 7 32.16 -0.20 6.14
C HIS A 7 31.01 -0.56 5.18
N CYS A 8 30.24 0.42 4.70
CA CYS A 8 29.15 0.15 3.75
C CYS A 8 29.66 -0.13 2.33
N VAL A 9 30.78 0.49 1.94
CA VAL A 9 31.34 0.37 0.58
C VAL A 9 32.22 -0.88 0.44
N LEU A 10 32.97 -1.22 1.50
CA LEU A 10 33.95 -2.31 1.47
C LEU A 10 33.55 -3.54 2.30
N GLY A 11 32.47 -3.45 3.07
CA GLY A 11 32.00 -4.56 3.92
C GLY A 11 31.59 -5.78 3.10
N SER A 12 32.06 -6.95 3.53
CA SER A 12 31.64 -8.26 3.02
C SER A 12 30.56 -8.86 3.91
N VAL A 13 29.85 -9.89 3.42
CA VAL A 13 28.90 -10.67 4.22
C VAL A 13 29.63 -11.52 5.27
N ASP A 14 30.86 -11.92 4.98
CA ASP A 14 31.75 -12.53 5.95
C ASP A 14 32.33 -11.44 6.85
N GLU A 15 32.28 -11.62 8.17
CA GLU A 15 32.90 -10.70 9.13
C GLU A 15 34.42 -10.71 8.92
N MET A 16 34.89 -9.78 8.08
CA MET A 16 36.29 -9.47 7.93
C MET A 16 36.61 -8.26 8.80
N ASP A 17 37.64 -8.39 9.65
CA ASP A 17 38.24 -7.27 10.36
C ASP A 17 38.86 -6.30 9.34
N LEU A 18 38.05 -5.34 8.87
CA LEU A 18 38.51 -4.27 8.01
C LEU A 18 39.31 -3.26 8.83
N ASP A 19 40.58 -3.07 8.48
CA ASP A 19 41.39 -2.00 9.06
C ASP A 19 40.76 -0.64 8.73
N GLU A 20 40.35 0.09 9.76
CA GLU A 20 39.58 1.34 9.62
C GLU A 20 40.36 2.42 8.87
N LEU A 21 41.66 2.51 9.12
CA LEU A 21 42.53 3.51 8.50
C LEU A 21 42.73 3.22 7.02
N LEU A 22 43.02 1.95 6.68
CA LEU A 22 43.21 1.53 5.30
C LEU A 22 41.90 1.63 4.50
N SER A 23 40.79 1.20 5.10
CA SER A 23 39.46 1.27 4.49
C SER A 23 39.08 2.71 4.18
N THR A 24 39.33 3.63 5.11
CA THR A 24 39.09 5.06 4.90
C THR A 24 39.98 5.64 3.80
N LYS A 25 41.27 5.29 3.79
CA LYS A 25 42.20 5.72 2.73
C LYS A 25 41.77 5.22 1.36
N LEU A 26 41.37 3.95 1.25
CA LEU A 26 40.91 3.35 0.00
C LEU A 26 39.65 4.03 -0.53
N VAL A 27 38.63 4.22 0.32
CA VAL A 27 37.40 4.90 -0.10
C VAL A 27 37.68 6.36 -0.47
N THR A 28 38.56 7.05 0.24
CA THR A 28 38.98 8.42 -0.10
C THR A 28 39.64 8.45 -1.47
N PHE A 29 40.58 7.53 -1.74
CA PHE A 29 41.20 7.39 -3.05
C PHE A 29 40.19 7.09 -4.17
N MET A 30 39.22 6.21 -3.92
CA MET A 30 38.14 5.90 -4.87
C MET A 30 37.28 7.13 -5.18
N MET A 31 37.01 7.97 -4.19
CA MET A 31 36.27 9.23 -4.37
C MET A 31 37.08 10.27 -5.14
N GLU A 32 38.36 10.44 -4.82
CA GLU A 32 39.26 11.39 -5.49
C GLU A 32 39.49 11.03 -6.96
N HIS A 33 39.56 9.73 -7.27
CA HIS A 33 39.85 9.21 -8.61
C HIS A 33 38.62 8.58 -9.29
N HIS A 34 37.40 8.92 -8.87
CA HIS A 34 36.16 8.28 -9.33
C HIS A 34 36.00 8.34 -10.86
N ASN A 35 36.39 9.45 -11.49
CA ASN A 35 36.29 9.63 -12.94
C ASN A 35 37.14 8.66 -13.75
N THR A 36 38.24 8.15 -13.17
CA THR A 36 39.15 7.21 -13.83
C THR A 36 38.79 5.78 -13.44
N ILE A 37 38.54 5.52 -12.14
CA ILE A 37 38.25 4.18 -11.61
C ILE A 37 36.90 3.65 -12.10
N PHE A 38 35.87 4.50 -12.08
CA PHE A 38 34.50 4.12 -12.46
C PHE A 38 34.14 4.56 -13.89
N GLN A 39 35.13 4.90 -14.70
CA GLN A 39 34.89 5.20 -16.10
C GLN A 39 34.42 3.94 -16.82
N VAL A 40 33.28 4.02 -17.49
CA VAL A 40 32.79 2.91 -18.31
C VAL A 40 33.72 2.74 -19.51
N PRO A 41 34.30 1.54 -19.75
CA PRO A 41 35.15 1.30 -20.90
C PRO A 41 34.42 1.57 -22.22
N ALA A 42 35.04 2.33 -23.12
CA ALA A 42 34.43 2.73 -24.40
C ALA A 42 33.99 1.52 -25.26
N LYS A 43 34.74 0.42 -25.18
CA LYS A 43 34.41 -0.85 -25.84
C LYS A 43 33.09 -1.44 -25.32
N LEU A 44 32.91 -1.49 -24.00
CA LEU A 44 31.68 -2.00 -23.38
C LEU A 44 30.49 -1.13 -23.77
N ARG A 45 30.65 0.21 -23.72
CA ARG A 45 29.61 1.14 -24.15
C ARG A 45 29.19 0.90 -25.60
N SER A 46 30.15 0.70 -26.49
CA SER A 46 29.89 0.45 -27.92
C SER A 46 29.16 -0.88 -28.13
N GLN A 47 29.57 -1.94 -27.43
CA GLN A 47 28.92 -3.26 -27.49
C GLN A 47 27.47 -3.22 -26.98
N VAL A 48 27.22 -2.52 -25.87
CA VAL A 48 25.86 -2.34 -25.34
C VAL A 48 25.00 -1.53 -26.31
N GLN A 49 25.53 -0.44 -26.88
CA GLN A 49 24.81 0.38 -27.85
C GLN A 49 24.48 -0.41 -29.14
N GLU A 50 25.41 -1.22 -29.62
CA GLU A 50 25.19 -2.10 -30.76
C GLU A 50 24.09 -3.12 -30.45
N HIS A 51 24.17 -3.81 -29.31
CA HIS A 51 23.16 -4.77 -28.89
C HIS A 51 21.76 -4.14 -28.79
N LEU A 52 21.65 -2.97 -28.17
CA LEU A 52 20.38 -2.22 -28.11
C LEU A 52 19.88 -1.83 -29.50
N SER A 53 20.78 -1.50 -30.43
CA SER A 53 20.42 -1.18 -31.81
C SER A 53 19.89 -2.41 -32.54
N HIS A 54 20.48 -3.59 -32.35
CA HIS A 54 19.98 -4.85 -32.89
C HIS A 54 18.58 -5.19 -32.34
N LEU A 55 18.37 -5.04 -31.03
CA LEU A 55 17.05 -5.25 -30.42
C LEU A 55 15.99 -4.30 -31.00
N LYS A 56 16.32 -3.02 -31.21
CA LYS A 56 15.41 -2.04 -31.85
C LYS A 56 15.14 -2.38 -33.31
N ARG A 57 16.15 -2.84 -34.06
CA ARG A 57 15.99 -3.27 -35.46
C ARG A 57 15.13 -4.52 -35.59
N ALA A 58 15.25 -5.48 -34.66
CA ALA A 58 14.37 -6.64 -34.59
C ALA A 58 12.90 -6.26 -34.29
N GLN A 59 12.65 -5.05 -33.77
CA GLN A 59 11.31 -4.51 -33.54
C GLN A 59 10.81 -3.60 -34.67
N ILE A 60 11.45 -3.56 -35.85
CA ILE A 60 10.97 -2.76 -36.99
C ILE A 60 9.56 -3.26 -37.38
N LYS A 61 8.58 -2.46 -37.00
CA LYS A 61 7.17 -2.57 -37.42
C LYS A 61 7.07 -2.14 -38.88
N TYR A 62 6.39 -2.95 -39.69
CA TYR A 62 6.02 -2.58 -41.05
C TYR A 62 5.03 -1.40 -41.00
N ALA A 63 5.20 -0.42 -41.89
CA ALA A 63 4.28 0.70 -42.02
C ALA A 63 2.87 0.15 -42.34
N GLY A 64 1.97 0.21 -41.35
CA GLY A 64 0.62 -0.36 -41.43
C GLY A 64 0.17 -1.15 -40.19
N SER A 65 1.07 -1.47 -39.24
CA SER A 65 0.64 -2.03 -37.95
C SER A 65 0.30 -0.89 -36.98
N ASP A 66 -0.99 -0.59 -36.83
CA ASP A 66 -1.53 0.18 -35.70
C ASP A 66 -1.26 -0.57 -34.40
N THR A 67 -0.04 -0.42 -33.90
CA THR A 67 0.27 -0.84 -32.55
C THR A 67 1.16 0.23 -31.95
N ASP A 68 0.50 1.18 -31.29
CA ASP A 68 1.08 2.24 -30.47
C ASP A 68 1.75 1.70 -29.20
N PHE A 69 2.50 0.60 -29.30
CA PHE A 69 3.57 0.32 -28.34
C PHE A 69 4.77 1.14 -28.76
N SER A 70 4.64 2.44 -28.48
CA SER A 70 5.72 3.39 -28.40
C SER A 70 6.80 2.79 -27.51
N ALA A 71 7.95 2.53 -28.11
CA ALA A 71 9.22 2.44 -27.41
C ALA A 71 9.53 3.82 -26.82
N SER A 72 8.73 4.26 -25.85
CA SER A 72 9.15 5.28 -24.94
C SER A 72 10.25 4.64 -24.12
N PRO A 73 11.47 5.23 -24.05
CA PRO A 73 12.41 4.78 -23.06
C PRO A 73 11.65 4.84 -21.74
N ALA A 74 11.64 3.76 -20.97
CA ALA A 74 11.21 3.78 -19.59
C ALA A 74 12.25 4.59 -18.81
N PHE A 75 12.37 5.89 -19.13
CA PHE A 75 12.67 6.91 -18.16
C PHE A 75 11.66 6.63 -17.05
N PHE A 76 12.19 6.34 -15.87
CA PHE A 76 11.45 6.50 -14.63
C PHE A 76 10.81 7.89 -14.66
N LYS A 77 9.59 7.95 -15.19
CA LYS A 77 8.72 9.09 -15.08
C LYS A 77 8.42 9.09 -13.60
N GLN A 78 9.17 9.89 -12.85
CA GLN A 78 8.91 10.15 -11.45
C GLN A 78 7.43 10.49 -11.35
N ILE A 79 6.64 9.52 -10.86
CA ILE A 79 5.20 9.63 -10.79
C ILE A 79 4.94 10.83 -9.90
N ARG A 80 4.53 11.94 -10.50
CA ARG A 80 4.10 13.11 -9.74
C ARG A 80 2.89 12.65 -8.95
N ARG A 81 2.93 12.86 -7.63
CA ARG A 81 1.94 12.42 -6.63
C ARG A 81 0.48 12.70 -7.05
N VAL A 82 0.28 13.72 -7.89
CA VAL A 82 -1.01 14.22 -8.39
C VAL A 82 -1.67 13.28 -9.41
N GLU A 83 -0.92 12.66 -10.33
CA GLU A 83 -1.49 11.67 -11.29
C GLU A 83 -1.80 10.32 -10.60
N SER A 84 -1.31 10.10 -9.37
CA SER A 84 -1.60 8.88 -8.63
C SER A 84 -3.03 8.81 -8.10
N GLU A 85 -3.69 9.96 -7.89
CA GLU A 85 -5.08 10.00 -7.45
C GLU A 85 -6.04 9.70 -8.59
N GLU A 86 -5.83 10.27 -9.78
CA GLU A 86 -6.71 10.04 -10.94
C GLU A 86 -6.59 8.60 -11.47
N GLN A 87 -5.38 8.03 -11.51
CA GLN A 87 -5.18 6.63 -11.92
C GLN A 87 -5.77 5.62 -10.91
N ARG A 88 -5.79 5.97 -9.61
CA ARG A 88 -6.53 5.20 -8.58
C ARG A 88 -8.04 5.29 -8.76
N VAL A 89 -8.55 6.43 -9.21
CA VAL A 89 -9.99 6.64 -9.38
C VAL A 89 -10.53 5.86 -10.57
N ILE A 90 -9.82 5.79 -11.69
CA ILE A 90 -10.37 5.23 -12.93
C ILE A 90 -10.12 3.71 -13.06
N GLY A 91 -8.98 3.19 -12.57
CA GLY A 91 -8.63 1.76 -12.72
C GLY A 91 -9.09 0.86 -11.57
N THR A 92 -9.10 1.35 -10.33
CA THR A 92 -9.37 0.52 -9.14
C THR A 92 -10.74 0.70 -8.50
N GLN A 93 -11.47 1.80 -8.77
CA GLN A 93 -12.80 1.98 -8.18
C GLN A 93 -13.87 1.13 -8.89
N THR A 94 -13.81 1.00 -10.22
CA THR A 94 -14.81 0.26 -11.00
C THR A 94 -14.89 -1.23 -10.62
N PRO A 95 -13.77 -1.97 -10.46
CA PRO A 95 -13.82 -3.36 -10.01
C PRO A 95 -14.31 -3.51 -8.57
N LEU A 96 -13.98 -2.56 -7.68
CA LEU A 96 -14.42 -2.58 -6.28
C LEU A 96 -15.92 -2.30 -6.15
N GLN A 97 -16.45 -1.38 -6.96
CA GLN A 97 -17.90 -1.13 -7.05
C GLN A 97 -18.64 -2.38 -7.57
N ALA A 98 -18.13 -3.02 -8.64
CA ALA A 98 -18.70 -4.26 -9.15
C ALA A 98 -18.68 -5.40 -8.11
N LEU A 99 -17.60 -5.49 -7.31
CA LEU A 99 -17.52 -6.47 -6.21
C LEU A 99 -18.56 -6.18 -5.11
N LEU A 100 -18.74 -4.92 -4.75
CA LEU A 100 -19.75 -4.50 -3.77
C LEU A 100 -21.17 -4.82 -4.28
N GLU A 101 -21.46 -4.53 -5.55
CA GLU A 101 -22.75 -4.84 -6.18
C GLU A 101 -22.99 -6.33 -6.29
N GLY A 102 -21.98 -7.12 -6.69
CA GLY A 102 -22.05 -8.57 -6.69
C GLY A 102 -22.37 -9.13 -5.31
N LEU A 103 -21.74 -8.59 -4.26
CA LEU A 103 -21.99 -9.00 -2.88
C LEU A 103 -23.40 -8.67 -2.39
N ILE A 104 -24.00 -7.59 -2.90
CA ILE A 104 -25.38 -7.18 -2.61
C ILE A 104 -26.39 -8.00 -3.42
N ALA A 105 -26.09 -8.31 -4.69
CA ALA A 105 -26.97 -9.05 -5.58
C ALA A 105 -26.97 -10.56 -5.30
N ASP A 106 -25.93 -11.09 -4.65
CA ASP A 106 -25.79 -12.51 -4.33
C ASP A 106 -26.93 -12.99 -3.41
N ARG A 107 -27.74 -13.93 -3.93
CA ARG A 107 -28.87 -14.57 -3.24
C ARG A 107 -28.51 -15.93 -2.62
N GLU A 108 -27.38 -16.49 -2.99
CA GLU A 108 -26.88 -17.78 -2.49
C GLU A 108 -26.18 -17.62 -1.13
N LEU A 109 -25.69 -16.41 -0.82
CA LEU A 109 -25.05 -16.12 0.45
C LEU A 109 -26.05 -16.01 1.61
N PRO A 110 -25.84 -16.75 2.72
CA PRO A 110 -26.67 -16.63 3.90
C PRO A 110 -26.57 -15.22 4.49
N ALA A 111 -27.71 -14.68 4.93
CA ALA A 111 -27.84 -13.28 5.37
C ALA A 111 -26.82 -12.88 6.47
N LYS A 112 -26.40 -13.84 7.30
CA LYS A 112 -25.38 -13.64 8.34
C LYS A 112 -23.99 -13.39 7.75
N ASP A 113 -23.59 -14.13 6.73
CA ASP A 113 -22.25 -14.02 6.14
C ASP A 113 -22.18 -12.88 5.12
N LYS A 114 -23.28 -12.61 4.40
CA LYS A 114 -23.43 -11.39 3.59
C LYS A 114 -23.20 -10.13 4.43
N ARG A 115 -23.77 -10.07 5.64
CA ARG A 115 -23.53 -8.96 6.59
C ARG A 115 -22.08 -8.88 7.09
N LYS A 116 -21.42 -10.02 7.33
CA LYS A 116 -20.00 -10.04 7.74
C LYS A 116 -19.08 -9.55 6.63
N ARG A 117 -19.27 -10.05 5.41
CA ARG A 117 -18.46 -9.65 4.26
C ARG A 117 -18.69 -8.19 3.89
N LEU A 118 -19.93 -7.67 4.00
CA LEU A 118 -20.18 -6.25 3.79
C LEU A 118 -19.50 -5.37 4.85
N LYS A 119 -19.50 -5.79 6.12
CA LYS A 119 -18.73 -5.10 7.18
C LYS A 119 -17.23 -5.15 6.94
N GLN A 120 -16.71 -6.26 6.43
CA GLN A 120 -15.31 -6.40 6.06
C GLN A 120 -14.96 -5.48 4.89
N PHE A 121 -15.82 -5.44 3.86
CA PHE A 121 -15.67 -4.53 2.72
C PHE A 121 -15.68 -3.06 3.16
N GLN A 122 -16.61 -2.68 4.05
CA GLN A 122 -16.66 -1.32 4.62
C GLN A 122 -15.37 -0.94 5.36
N ARG A 123 -14.74 -1.89 6.06
CA ARG A 123 -13.47 -1.65 6.78
C ARG A 123 -12.28 -1.52 5.82
N SER A 124 -12.25 -2.32 4.76
CA SER A 124 -11.14 -2.33 3.80
C SER A 124 -11.23 -1.20 2.78
N TYR A 125 -12.45 -0.78 2.40
CA TYR A 125 -12.71 0.21 1.35
C TYR A 125 -13.83 1.17 1.76
N PRO A 126 -13.61 2.03 2.76
CA PRO A 126 -14.65 2.92 3.30
C PRO A 126 -15.14 3.94 2.26
N ASP A 127 -14.26 4.46 1.41
CA ASP A 127 -14.60 5.50 0.43
C ASP A 127 -15.58 4.99 -0.64
N VAL A 128 -15.33 3.79 -1.16
CA VAL A 128 -16.22 3.14 -2.16
C VAL A 128 -17.56 2.76 -1.53
N TYR A 129 -17.55 2.33 -0.27
CA TYR A 129 -18.77 1.99 0.47
C TYR A 129 -19.62 3.25 0.75
N ASN A 130 -19.00 4.33 1.20
CA ASN A 130 -19.69 5.60 1.50
C ASN A 130 -20.20 6.30 0.23
N TYR A 131 -19.49 6.17 -0.89
CA TYR A 131 -19.96 6.65 -2.18
C TYR A 131 -21.23 5.91 -2.64
N ARG A 132 -21.33 4.60 -2.40
CA ARG A 132 -22.53 3.80 -2.72
C ARG A 132 -23.67 4.00 -1.73
N PHE A 133 -23.37 4.28 -0.47
CA PHE A 133 -24.36 4.50 0.60
C PHE A 133 -24.19 5.87 1.29
N PRO A 134 -24.46 7.00 0.61
CA PRO A 134 -24.31 8.33 1.22
C PRO A 134 -25.34 8.60 2.33
N THR A 135 -26.52 7.99 2.24
CA THR A 135 -27.64 8.13 3.18
C THR A 135 -28.05 6.78 3.79
N GLU A 136 -28.42 6.74 5.07
CA GLU A 136 -28.81 5.50 5.78
C GLU A 136 -30.06 4.82 5.17
N GLU A 137 -30.87 5.54 4.40
CA GLU A 137 -32.02 5.01 3.66
C GLU A 137 -31.60 4.11 2.48
N SER A 138 -30.57 4.53 1.72
CA SER A 138 -30.01 3.74 0.60
C SER A 138 -29.38 2.42 1.09
N LYS A 139 -28.82 2.45 2.30
CA LYS A 139 -28.22 1.31 2.99
C LYS A 139 -29.27 0.32 3.49
N ALA A 140 -30.44 0.81 3.91
CA ALA A 140 -31.54 -0.03 4.35
C ALA A 140 -32.27 -0.72 3.19
N ALA A 141 -32.33 -0.09 1.99
CA ALA A 141 -32.93 -0.68 0.80
C ALA A 141 -32.08 -1.81 0.18
N ALA A 142 -30.75 -1.74 0.29
CA ALA A 142 -29.84 -2.74 -0.29
C ALA A 142 -29.46 -3.90 0.66
N LEU A 143 -29.68 -3.74 1.96
CA LEU A 143 -29.39 -4.76 2.97
C LEU A 143 -30.68 -5.44 3.42
N PRO A 144 -30.72 -6.79 3.53
CA PRO A 144 -31.86 -7.46 4.12
C PRO A 144 -32.07 -6.93 5.54
N GLU A 145 -33.27 -6.41 5.75
CA GLU A 145 -33.79 -5.62 6.86
C GLU A 145 -33.22 -6.02 8.24
N LYS A 146 -32.80 -5.03 9.03
CA LYS A 146 -32.68 -5.23 10.48
C LYS A 146 -34.10 -5.22 11.03
N ALA A 147 -34.64 -6.40 11.37
CA ALA A 147 -35.83 -6.46 12.22
C ALA A 147 -35.64 -5.52 13.43
N PRO A 148 -36.60 -4.63 13.73
CA PRO A 148 -36.43 -3.62 14.77
C PRO A 148 -36.35 -4.34 16.11
N ARG A 149 -35.20 -4.23 16.79
CA ARG A 149 -35.09 -4.65 18.18
C ARG A 149 -35.84 -3.62 19.02
N LEU A 150 -37.13 -3.85 19.24
CA LEU A 150 -37.91 -3.21 20.29
C LEU A 150 -37.15 -3.42 21.60
N LYS A 151 -36.56 -2.34 22.14
CA LYS A 151 -35.95 -2.37 23.46
C LYS A 151 -37.09 -2.26 24.49
N PRO A 152 -37.27 -3.21 25.42
CA PRO A 152 -38.22 -3.03 26.50
C PRO A 152 -37.74 -1.87 27.38
N HIS A 153 -38.66 -0.95 27.66
CA HIS A 153 -38.48 0.24 28.48
C HIS A 153 -38.32 -0.20 29.95
N LEU A 154 -37.09 -0.16 30.47
CA LEU A 154 -36.84 -0.37 31.89
C LEU A 154 -37.05 0.95 32.65
N MET A 155 -38.19 1.06 33.32
CA MET A 155 -38.48 2.10 34.29
C MET A 155 -37.57 1.94 35.50
N PHE A 156 -36.72 2.94 35.77
CA PHE A 156 -35.88 3.01 36.95
C PHE A 156 -36.73 3.34 38.19
N LEU A 157 -37.03 2.32 39.02
CA LEU A 157 -37.55 2.55 40.37
C LEU A 157 -36.40 2.99 41.28
N ARG A 158 -36.27 4.30 41.52
CA ARG A 158 -35.35 4.88 42.50
C ARG A 158 -35.68 4.38 43.90
N LYS A 159 -34.77 3.64 44.53
CA LYS A 159 -34.68 3.51 46.00
C LYS A 159 -33.46 4.30 46.47
N PRO A 160 -33.59 5.19 47.48
CA PRO A 160 -32.45 5.91 48.00
C PRO A 160 -31.57 4.95 48.81
N PHE A 161 -30.28 4.91 48.46
CA PHE A 161 -29.23 4.27 49.25
C PHE A 161 -29.18 4.92 50.63
N GLN A 162 -29.41 4.15 51.69
CA GLN A 162 -29.05 4.60 53.05
C GLN A 162 -27.54 4.43 53.26
N PRO A 163 -26.84 5.42 53.82
CA PRO A 163 -25.41 5.31 54.08
C PRO A 163 -25.18 4.40 55.29
N PHE A 164 -24.30 3.41 55.09
CA PHE A 164 -23.85 2.44 56.07
C PHE A 164 -23.16 3.16 57.25
N GLN A 165 -23.84 3.28 58.39
CA GLN A 165 -23.24 3.74 59.64
C GLN A 165 -22.37 2.61 60.21
N ARG A 166 -21.05 2.84 60.25
CA ARG A 166 -20.09 2.00 60.95
C ARG A 166 -20.35 2.08 62.46
N SER A 167 -20.62 0.96 63.12
CA SER A 167 -20.48 0.84 64.57
C SER A 167 -19.46 -0.25 64.89
N TRP A 168 -18.31 0.20 65.39
CA TRP A 168 -17.35 -0.61 66.13
C TRP A 168 -17.96 -1.02 67.48
N SER A 169 -17.91 -2.30 67.81
CA SER A 169 -17.86 -2.88 69.17
C SER A 169 -17.95 -4.41 69.04
N PHE A 170 -17.32 -5.27 69.82
CA PHE A 170 -16.27 -5.20 70.84
C PHE A 170 -15.75 -6.66 70.94
N ARG A 171 -14.50 -6.85 71.38
CA ARG A 171 -13.98 -8.17 71.79
C ARG A 171 -14.76 -8.71 73.00
N ALA A 172 -14.92 -10.03 73.07
CA ALA A 172 -14.55 -10.87 74.22
C ALA A 172 -14.32 -12.30 73.70
#